data_AF-A0A954WXC3-F1
#
_entry.id   AF-A0A954WXC3-F1
#
_cell.length_a   1.000
_cell.length_b   1.000
_cell.length_c   1.000
_cell.angle_alpha   90.00
_cell.angle_beta   90.00
_cell.angle_gamma   90.00
#
_symmetry.space_group_name_H-M   'P 1'
#
loop_
_entity.id
_entity.type
_entity.pdbx_description
1 polymer ?
#
loop_
_entity_poly.entity_id
_entity_poly.type
_entity_poly.pdbx_seq_one_letter_code
_entity_poly.pdbx_strand_id
1 'polypeptide(L)'
;MSSGGLVRTLFPPFMFLTALAMVVVAFGLLAFGTPDISVDLHQARATNDELFKETLESDLAYRTWIHYLRIAGLFICAIVSIVVGFVSMKQR
;
A
#
# COMPACT_ATOMS: atom_id res chain seq x y z
N MET A 1 -17.89 20.27 29.38
CA MET A 1 -18.17 19.29 28.32
C MET A 1 -16.92 18.47 28.09
N SER A 2 -16.95 17.19 28.48
CA SER A 2 -15.75 16.33 28.50
C SER A 2 -15.30 15.98 27.08
N SER A 3 -14.09 16.40 26.72
CA SER A 3 -13.43 16.16 25.44
C SER A 3 -13.42 14.67 25.05
N GLY A 4 -13.48 13.75 26.03
CA GLY A 4 -13.51 12.31 25.80
C GLY A 4 -14.82 11.78 25.19
N GLY A 5 -15.93 12.49 25.33
CA GLY A 5 -17.23 12.07 24.78
C GLY A 5 -17.33 12.25 23.26
N LEU A 6 -16.78 13.35 22.74
CA LEU A 6 -16.70 13.63 21.30
C LEU A 6 -15.76 12.64 20.61
N VAL A 7 -14.59 12.37 21.20
CA VAL A 7 -13.63 11.40 20.66
C VAL A 7 -14.28 10.02 20.56
N ARG A 8 -14.94 9.49 21.60
CA ARG A 8 -15.59 8.18 21.54
C ARG A 8 -16.72 8.08 20.51
N THR A 9 -17.37 9.20 20.19
CA THR A 9 -18.50 9.22 19.25
C THR A 9 -18.02 9.39 17.80
N LEU A 10 -16.93 10.13 17.58
CA LEU A 10 -16.37 10.42 16.26
C LEU A 10 -15.27 9.44 15.83
N PHE A 11 -14.65 8.73 16.76
CA PHE A 11 -13.55 7.80 16.46
C PHE A 11 -13.97 6.63 15.56
N PRO A 12 -15.13 5.97 15.76
CA PRO A 12 -15.55 4.89 14.86
C PRO A 12 -15.75 5.33 13.40
N PRO A 13 -16.56 6.37 13.07
CA PRO A 13 -16.74 6.77 11.68
C PRO A 13 -15.44 7.28 11.04
N PHE A 14 -14.56 7.92 11.81
CA PHE A 14 -13.26 8.35 11.30
C PHE A 14 -12.35 7.16 10.93
N MET A 15 -12.32 6.11 11.75
CA MET A 15 -11.59 4.86 11.46
C MET A 15 -12.06 4.19 10.17
N PHE A 16 -13.37 4.14 9.94
CA PHE A 16 -13.93 3.61 8.69
C PHE A 16 -13.58 4.47 7.48
N LEU A 17 -13.60 5.79 7.62
CA LEU A 17 -13.26 6.72 6.55
C LEU A 17 -11.77 6.63 6.18
N THR A 18 -10.89 6.51 7.17
CA THR A 18 -9.47 6.25 6.94
C THR A 18 -9.23 4.88 6.30
N ALA A 19 -9.96 3.84 6.72
CA ALA A 19 -9.85 2.52 6.11
C ALA A 19 -10.29 2.54 4.64
N LEU A 20 -11.40 3.22 4.33
CA LEU A 20 -11.87 3.40 2.96
C LEU A 20 -10.84 4.14 2.09
N ALA A 21 -10.28 5.24 2.61
CA ALA A 21 -9.25 6.00 1.90
C ALA A 21 -8.01 5.14 1.60
N MET A 22 -7.54 4.34 2.57
CA MET A 22 -6.42 3.40 2.37
C MET A 22 -6.73 2.37 1.29
N VAL A 23 -7.93 1.81 1.27
CA VAL A 23 -8.37 0.85 0.25
C VAL A 23 -8.40 1.50 -1.12
N VAL A 24 -8.96 2.71 -1.26
CA VAL A 24 -8.97 3.45 -2.53
C VAL A 24 -7.55 3.70 -3.04
N VAL A 25 -6.62 4.10 -2.17
CA VAL A 25 -5.21 4.29 -2.53
C VAL A 25 -4.56 2.97 -2.94
N ALA A 26 -4.82 1.87 -2.22
CA ALA A 26 -4.29 0.56 -2.56
C ALA A 26 -4.78 0.07 -3.93
N PHE A 27 -6.07 0.28 -4.24
CA PHE A 27 -6.62 0.01 -5.56
C PHE A 27 -6.03 0.92 -6.65
N GLY A 28 -5.78 2.20 -6.34
CA GLY A 28 -5.08 3.10 -7.23
C GLY A 28 -3.68 2.59 -7.57
N LEU A 29 -2.90 2.17 -6.57
CA LEU A 29 -1.57 1.58 -6.77
C LEU A 29 -1.60 0.28 -7.57
N LEU A 30 -2.63 -0.54 -7.42
CA LEU A 30 -2.85 -1.71 -8.27
C LEU A 30 -3.18 -1.32 -9.72
N ALA A 31 -4.01 -0.29 -9.91
CA ALA A 31 -4.44 0.17 -11.23
C ALA A 31 -3.30 0.84 -12.03
N PHE A 32 -2.39 1.55 -11.36
CA PHE A 32 -1.21 2.14 -12.00
C PHE A 32 -0.13 1.11 -12.39
N GLY A 33 -0.31 -0.18 -12.04
CA GLY A 33 0.55 -1.26 -12.50
C GLY A 33 1.88 -1.38 -11.75
N THR A 34 2.72 -2.31 -12.21
CA THR A 34 4.08 -2.50 -11.70
C THR A 34 5.01 -1.38 -12.20
N PRO A 35 6.06 -1.02 -11.44
CA PRO A 35 7.05 -0.05 -11.91
C PRO A 35 7.63 -0.45 -13.28
N ASP A 36 7.74 0.53 -14.18
CA ASP A 36 8.18 0.32 -15.56
C ASP A 36 9.61 -0.23 -15.64
N ILE A 37 9.86 -1.01 -16.69
CA ILE A 37 11.19 -1.48 -17.06
C ILE A 37 12.01 -0.25 -17.50
N SER A 38 13.16 -0.02 -16.87
CA SER A 38 14.02 1.10 -17.24
C SER A 38 14.53 0.93 -18.68
N VAL A 39 14.67 2.06 -19.38
CA VAL A 39 15.27 2.10 -20.73
C VAL A 39 16.66 1.44 -20.74
N ASP A 40 17.40 1.59 -19.63
CA ASP A 40 18.70 0.96 -19.42
C ASP A 40 18.66 -0.57 -19.45
N LEU A 41 17.58 -1.20 -18.96
CA LEU A 41 17.40 -2.65 -18.98
C LEU A 41 17.09 -3.16 -20.39
N HIS A 42 16.37 -2.38 -21.19
CA HIS A 42 16.20 -2.65 -22.62
C HIS A 42 17.52 -2.54 -23.38
N GLN A 43 18.34 -1.53 -23.07
CA GLN A 43 19.65 -1.36 -23.69
C GLN A 43 20.64 -2.45 -23.26
N ALA A 44 20.66 -2.83 -21.98
CA ALA A 44 21.49 -3.92 -21.46
C ALA A 44 21.17 -5.26 -22.16
N ARG A 45 19.88 -5.56 -22.36
CA ARG A 45 19.45 -6.75 -23.14
C ARG A 45 19.91 -6.72 -24.59
N ALA A 46 19.99 -5.53 -25.22
CA ALA A 46 20.47 -5.39 -26.59
C ALA A 46 22.00 -5.49 -26.70
N THR A 47 22.73 -5.11 -25.65
CA THR A 47 24.21 -5.04 -25.65
C THR A 47 24.85 -6.36 -25.19
N ASN A 48 24.03 -7.32 -24.72
CA ASN A 48 24.47 -8.64 -24.24
C ASN A 48 25.47 -8.58 -23.06
N ASP A 49 25.43 -7.48 -22.30
CA ASP A 49 26.21 -7.32 -21.07
C ASP A 49 25.48 -8.03 -19.92
N GLU A 50 25.89 -9.27 -19.64
CA GLU A 50 25.22 -10.15 -18.69
C GLU A 50 25.26 -9.60 -17.25
N LEU A 51 26.39 -9.00 -16.83
CA LEU A 51 26.54 -8.44 -15.49
C LEU A 51 25.65 -7.20 -15.30
N PHE A 52 25.62 -6.31 -16.30
CA PHE A 52 24.78 -5.12 -16.23
C PHE A 52 23.29 -5.47 -16.30
N LYS A 53 22.92 -6.48 -17.09
CA LYS A 53 21.56 -7.01 -17.12
C LYS A 53 21.11 -7.59 -15.77
N GLU A 54 21.92 -8.40 -15.11
CA GLU A 54 21.56 -9.03 -13.83
C GLU A 54 21.30 -7.99 -12.73
N THR A 55 22.15 -6.95 -12.66
CA THR A 55 21.96 -5.85 -11.71
C THR A 55 20.64 -5.11 -11.95
N LEU A 56 20.33 -4.77 -13.20
CA LEU A 56 19.09 -4.10 -13.57
C LEU A 56 17.84 -4.97 -13.33
N GLU A 57 17.90 -6.28 -13.60
CA GLU A 57 16.81 -7.21 -13.33
C GLU A 57 16.56 -7.39 -11.82
N SER A 58 17.61 -7.41 -11.01
CA SER A 58 17.49 -7.46 -9.55
C SER A 58 16.88 -6.18 -8.96
N ASP A 59 17.24 -4.99 -9.48
CA ASP A 59 16.63 -3.72 -9.05
C ASP A 59 15.14 -3.66 -9.42
N LEU A 60 14.78 -4.13 -10.62
CA LEU A 60 13.39 -4.20 -11.05
C LEU A 60 12.56 -5.16 -10.18
N ALA A 61 13.11 -6.33 -9.85
CA ALA A 61 12.48 -7.29 -8.96
C ALA A 61 12.29 -6.70 -7.55
N TYR A 62 13.28 -5.99 -7.04
CA TYR A 62 13.22 -5.32 -5.74
C TYR A 62 12.15 -4.22 -5.69
N ARG A 63 12.09 -3.34 -6.69
CA ARG A 63 11.08 -2.28 -6.80
C ARG A 63 9.67 -2.86 -6.90
N THR A 64 9.51 -3.92 -7.69
CA THR A 64 8.24 -4.63 -7.84
C THR A 64 7.81 -5.25 -6.52
N TRP A 65 8.74 -5.89 -5.79
CA TRP A 65 8.47 -6.49 -4.50
C TRP A 65 8.06 -5.44 -3.46
N ILE A 66 8.76 -4.31 -3.38
CA ILE A 66 8.38 -3.18 -2.50
C ILE A 66 6.98 -2.67 -2.85
N HIS A 67 6.65 -2.54 -4.13
CA HIS A 67 5.33 -2.08 -4.56
C HIS A 67 4.22 -2.99 -4.02
N TYR A 68 4.37 -4.31 -4.19
CA TYR A 68 3.42 -5.28 -3.63
C TYR A 68 3.38 -5.25 -2.10
N LEU A 69 4.54 -5.09 -1.44
CA LEU A 69 4.60 -4.98 0.02
C LEU A 69 3.82 -3.76 0.53
N ARG A 70 3.93 -2.62 -0.15
CA ARG A 70 3.19 -1.38 0.19
C ARG A 70 1.69 -1.57 0.02
N ILE A 71 1.26 -2.19 -1.08
CA ILE A 71 -0.15 -2.51 -1.33
C ILE A 71 -0.69 -3.44 -0.24
N ALA A 72 0.02 -4.54 0.05
CA ALA A 72 -0.36 -5.48 1.08
C ALA A 72 -0.44 -4.82 2.46
N GLY A 73 0.53 -3.96 2.80
CA GLY A 73 0.53 -3.18 4.03
C GLY A 73 -0.70 -2.27 4.16
N LEU A 74 -1.09 -1.56 3.10
CA LEU A 74 -2.28 -0.71 3.09
C LEU A 74 -3.57 -1.51 3.34
N PHE A 75 -3.72 -2.69 2.72
CA PHE A 75 -4.88 -3.55 2.96
C PHE A 75 -4.93 -4.07 4.39
N ILE A 76 -3.79 -4.50 4.95
CA ILE A 76 -3.72 -4.97 6.34
C ILE A 76 -4.10 -3.84 7.30
N CYS A 77 -3.56 -2.63 7.12
CA CYS A 77 -3.92 -1.47 7.94
C CYS A 77 -5.40 -1.10 7.84
N ALA A 78 -5.99 -1.19 6.65
CA ALA A 78 -7.42 -0.96 6.46
C ALA A 78 -8.27 -2.00 7.22
N ILE A 79 -7.92 -3.29 7.14
CA ILE A 79 -8.62 -4.36 7.87
C ILE A 79 -8.52 -4.14 9.37
N VAL A 80 -7.33 -3.84 9.89
CA VAL A 80 -7.13 -3.56 11.32
C VAL A 80 -7.99 -2.38 11.76
N SER A 81 -8.04 -1.30 10.97
CA SER A 81 -8.84 -0.11 11.26
C SER A 81 -10.34 -0.43 11.30
N ILE A 82 -10.83 -1.27 10.38
CA ILE A 82 -12.21 -1.75 10.36
C ILE A 82 -12.53 -2.58 11.60
N VAL A 83 -11.66 -3.54 11.96
CA VAL A 83 -11.84 -4.41 13.13
C VAL A 83 -11.86 -3.59 14.41
N VAL A 84 -10.90 -2.67 14.58
CA VAL A 84 -10.83 -1.78 15.75
C VAL A 84 -12.06 -0.88 15.82
N GLY A 85 -12.48 -0.29 14.70
CA GLY A 85 -13.71 0.52 14.61
C GLY A 85 -14.95 -0.29 15.03
N PHE A 86 -15.09 -1.51 14.52
CA PHE A 86 -16.23 -2.37 14.82
C PHE A 86 -16.26 -2.82 16.29
N VAL A 87 -15.12 -3.26 16.84
CA VAL A 87 -15.00 -3.62 18.25
C VAL A 87 -15.31 -2.43 19.15
N SER A 88 -14.84 -1.23 18.79
CA SER A 88 -15.14 0.00 19.53
C SER A 88 -16.62 0.37 19.50
N MET A 89 -17.36 0.02 18.45
CA MET A 89 -18.81 0.24 18.39
C MET A 89 -19.57 -0.80 19.23
N LYS A 90 -19.13 -2.06 19.23
CA LYS A 90 -19.76 -3.15 20.00
C LYS A 90 -19.63 -2.96 21.52
N GLN A 91 -18.61 -2.24 21.99
CA GLN A 91 -18.40 -1.95 23.41
C GLN A 91 -19.30 -0.84 23.97
N ARG A 92 -20.11 -0.19 23.12
CA ARG A 92 -21.03 0.88 23.51
C ARG A 92 -22.45 0.36 23.61
#